data_AF-A0A451AJ50-F1
#
_entry.id   AF-A0A451AJ50-F1
#
_cell.length_a   1.000
_cell.length_b   1.000
_cell.length_c   1.000
_cell.angle_alpha   90.00
_cell.angle_beta   90.00
_cell.angle_gamma   90.00
#
_symmetry.space_group_name_H-M   'P 1'
#
loop_
_entity.id
_entity.type
_entity.pdbx_description
1 polymer ?
#
loop_
_entity_poly.entity_id
_entity_poly.type
_entity_poly.pdbx_seq_one_letter_code
_entity_poly.pdbx_strand_id
1 'polypeptide(L)'
;MRPVSTRTSFCSRANSRNGKVIQHIEEHGQNRRCLFFLDQYGYKDIPFNDIRMIFSRLPRAEIILTFSTDAAINYISTLDDDPRWRKPFESLGLPKERIDKMQEEKQENKDWRQLIQFGLHQDICLQSGAKFYTPFFIASEKSNRSYWLVHLSNHEKARDVMTELHWGLKNYFSHYGGPGLWMFGYDPMKDTGITGQHELFGETEYSFDEAAKERTQHAIIEQLPKLIYEFPDGIRYLELYRRVANTTPATSEHIKEIAALLLEAKELEARGPNNEHRRSRIEKNDILRYPRQTTLFGNFGLSDIIRSRDGKKICRRNYSFLKR
;
A
#
# COMPACT_ATOMS: atom_id res chain seq x y z
N MET A 1 -20.58 -16.30 30.49
CA MET A 1 -19.83 -15.25 29.75
C MET A 1 -20.80 -14.61 28.75
N ARG A 2 -21.08 -13.30 28.89
CA ARG A 2 -22.02 -12.58 28.01
C ARG A 2 -21.30 -12.16 26.71
N PRO A 3 -21.97 -12.18 25.55
CA PRO A 3 -21.36 -11.77 24.29
C PRO A 3 -21.18 -10.24 24.26
N VAL A 4 -19.98 -9.80 23.90
CA VAL A 4 -19.66 -8.39 23.68
C VAL A 4 -20.28 -7.97 22.35
N SER A 5 -21.36 -7.19 22.41
CA SER A 5 -22.02 -6.59 21.25
C SER A 5 -21.12 -5.51 20.64
N THR A 6 -20.55 -5.78 19.46
CA THR A 6 -20.02 -4.74 18.57
C THR A 6 -21.18 -4.03 17.91
N ARG A 7 -21.52 -2.83 18.39
CA ARG A 7 -22.50 -1.94 17.73
C ARG A 7 -21.78 -1.08 16.70
N THR A 8 -22.07 -1.32 15.43
CA THR A 8 -21.72 -0.46 14.29
C THR A 8 -22.68 0.72 14.26
N SER A 9 -22.17 1.96 14.30
CA SER A 9 -22.98 3.17 14.16
C SER A 9 -22.81 3.71 12.75
N PHE A 10 -23.90 3.82 11.99
CA PHE A 10 -23.94 4.32 10.61
C PHE A 10 -24.59 5.71 10.59
N CYS A 11 -23.98 6.74 10.00
CA CYS A 11 -24.66 8.03 9.80
C CYS A 11 -24.06 8.86 8.68
N SER A 12 -24.88 9.23 7.69
CA SER A 12 -24.55 10.10 6.56
C SER A 12 -25.08 11.54 6.80
N ARG A 13 -24.20 12.53 6.60
CA ARG A 13 -24.35 14.01 6.51
C ARG A 13 -23.49 14.79 7.53
N ALA A 14 -22.41 15.39 7.03
CA ALA A 14 -21.34 16.11 7.71
C ALA A 14 -21.43 17.60 7.33
N ASN A 15 -21.64 18.53 8.26
CA ASN A 15 -20.55 19.25 8.92
C ASN A 15 -20.89 19.66 10.37
N SER A 16 -22.16 19.59 10.80
CA SER A 16 -22.58 19.86 12.19
C SER A 16 -22.81 18.60 13.02
N ARG A 17 -22.86 17.42 12.38
CA ARG A 17 -23.13 16.13 13.03
C ARG A 17 -21.87 15.38 13.44
N ASN A 18 -20.74 15.57 12.74
CA ASN A 18 -19.49 14.88 13.05
C ASN A 18 -19.03 15.16 14.48
N GLY A 19 -19.05 16.43 14.90
CA GLY A 19 -18.71 16.80 16.29
C GLY A 19 -19.62 16.13 17.33
N LYS A 20 -20.92 16.04 17.07
CA LYS A 20 -21.89 15.40 17.97
C LYS A 20 -21.71 13.88 18.03
N VAL A 21 -21.45 13.23 16.90
CA VAL A 21 -21.19 11.78 16.83
C VAL A 21 -19.90 11.45 17.57
N ILE A 22 -18.82 12.22 17.33
CA ILE A 22 -17.55 12.02 18.03
C ILE A 22 -17.73 12.22 19.54
N GLN A 23 -18.38 13.31 19.96
CA GLN A 23 -18.65 13.57 21.37
C GLN A 23 -19.44 12.42 22.01
N HIS A 24 -20.49 11.94 21.35
CA HIS A 24 -21.26 10.81 21.84
C HIS A 24 -20.42 9.54 22.01
N ILE A 25 -19.49 9.27 21.09
CA ILE A 25 -18.57 8.12 21.18
C ILE A 25 -17.61 8.32 22.37
N GLU A 26 -17.05 9.51 22.52
CA GLU A 26 -16.11 9.84 23.60
C GLU A 26 -16.75 9.71 24.99
N GLU A 27 -18.00 10.15 25.15
CA GLU A 27 -18.80 9.97 26.38
C GLU A 27 -18.89 8.50 26.81
N HIS A 28 -18.82 7.57 25.85
CA HIS A 28 -18.87 6.13 26.09
C HIS A 28 -17.47 5.46 26.12
N GLY A 29 -16.41 6.25 25.96
CA GLY A 29 -15.00 5.86 26.06
C GLY A 29 -14.21 6.01 24.75
N GLN A 30 -13.13 6.80 24.81
CA GLN A 30 -12.22 7.11 23.68
C GLN A 30 -11.48 5.89 23.11
N ASN A 31 -11.37 4.81 23.88
CA ASN A 31 -10.60 3.61 23.51
C ASN A 31 -11.44 2.55 22.76
N ARG A 32 -12.62 2.93 22.26
CA ARG A 32 -13.49 2.05 21.48
C ARG A 32 -13.03 1.95 20.04
N ARG A 33 -13.13 0.74 19.48
CA ARG A 33 -12.98 0.52 18.03
C ARG A 33 -14.22 1.04 17.33
N CYS A 34 -14.04 1.96 16.40
CA CYS A 34 -15.12 2.58 15.65
C CYS A 34 -14.83 2.42 14.16
N LEU A 35 -15.82 2.03 13.37
CA LEU A 35 -15.71 1.94 11.92
C LEU A 35 -16.68 2.96 11.31
N PHE A 36 -16.13 3.93 10.57
CA PHE A 36 -16.92 4.95 9.88
C PHE A 36 -17.03 4.60 8.40
N PHE A 37 -18.22 4.76 7.84
CA PHE A 37 -18.47 4.67 6.40
C PHE A 37 -18.81 6.07 5.90
N LEU A 38 -17.93 6.60 5.06
CA LEU A 38 -17.94 7.97 4.58
C LEU A 38 -18.08 7.96 3.06
N ASP A 39 -19.04 8.72 2.53
CA ASP A 39 -19.28 8.80 1.10
C ASP A 39 -18.87 10.17 0.54
N GLN A 40 -17.88 10.17 -0.36
CA GLN A 40 -17.30 11.38 -0.97
C GLN A 40 -17.61 11.51 -2.46
N TYR A 41 -18.70 10.91 -2.95
CA TYR A 41 -19.12 10.99 -4.36
C TYR A 41 -19.36 12.43 -4.88
N GLY A 42 -19.46 13.44 -4.00
CA GLY A 42 -19.66 14.86 -4.36
C GLY A 42 -18.55 15.83 -3.93
N TYR A 43 -17.44 15.34 -3.36
CA TYR A 43 -16.27 16.12 -2.91
C TYR A 43 -16.50 17.28 -1.91
N LYS A 44 -17.72 17.43 -1.39
CA LYS A 44 -18.14 18.59 -0.60
C LYS A 44 -18.52 18.26 0.84
N ASP A 45 -18.92 17.02 1.09
CA ASP A 45 -19.57 16.65 2.35
C ASP A 45 -18.55 16.19 3.39
N ILE A 46 -17.40 15.65 2.98
CA ILE A 46 -16.40 15.08 3.90
C ILE A 46 -15.00 15.64 3.58
N PRO A 47 -14.67 16.84 4.07
CA PRO A 47 -13.32 17.39 3.96
C PRO A 47 -12.31 16.50 4.69
N PHE A 48 -11.06 16.45 4.22
CA PHE A 48 -9.99 15.72 4.91
C PHE A 48 -9.76 16.20 6.34
N ASN A 49 -10.10 17.46 6.64
CA ASN A 49 -10.05 17.99 7.99
C ASN A 49 -10.94 17.24 8.98
N ASP A 50 -12.13 16.82 8.55
CA ASP A 50 -13.05 16.04 9.37
C ASP A 50 -12.51 14.64 9.63
N ILE A 51 -11.85 14.04 8.64
CA ILE A 51 -11.19 12.75 8.78
C ILE A 51 -10.03 12.84 9.78
N ARG A 52 -9.19 13.90 9.71
CA ARG A 52 -8.15 14.17 10.70
C ARG A 52 -8.71 14.36 12.10
N MET A 53 -9.84 15.04 12.22
CA MET A 53 -10.53 15.21 13.50
C MET A 53 -10.99 13.85 14.07
N ILE A 54 -11.51 12.94 13.23
CA ILE A 54 -11.88 11.58 13.67
C ILE A 54 -10.66 10.85 14.21
N PHE A 55 -9.55 10.81 13.47
CA PHE A 55 -8.35 10.09 13.90
C PHE A 55 -7.66 10.69 15.13
N SER A 56 -7.70 12.01 15.30
CA SER A 56 -7.12 12.67 16.47
C SER A 56 -7.92 12.43 17.75
N ARG A 57 -9.25 12.42 17.65
CA ARG A 57 -10.16 12.23 18.80
C ARG A 57 -10.46 10.78 19.13
N LEU A 58 -10.43 9.91 18.12
CA LEU A 58 -10.71 8.48 18.22
C LEU A 58 -9.51 7.69 17.66
N PRO A 59 -8.44 7.47 18.47
CA PRO A 59 -7.20 6.87 17.99
C PRO A 59 -7.33 5.47 17.39
N ARG A 60 -8.41 4.76 17.73
CA ARG A 60 -8.74 3.40 17.28
C ARG A 60 -9.83 3.37 16.20
N ALA A 61 -10.16 4.52 15.62
CA ALA A 61 -11.08 4.60 14.50
C ALA A 61 -10.45 3.98 13.25
N GLU A 62 -11.32 3.41 12.42
CA GLU A 62 -11.05 3.00 11.05
C GLU A 62 -12.12 3.64 10.16
N ILE A 63 -11.76 3.96 8.93
CA ILE A 63 -12.66 4.64 8.00
C ILE A 63 -12.65 3.90 6.67
N ILE A 64 -13.84 3.66 6.13
CA ILE A 64 -14.08 3.23 4.77
C ILE A 64 -14.65 4.44 4.02
N LEU A 65 -13.93 4.90 3.01
CA LEU A 65 -14.22 6.09 2.23
C LEU A 65 -14.49 5.71 0.78
N THR A 66 -15.66 6.03 0.24
CA THR A 66 -15.90 5.94 -1.22
C THR A 66 -15.46 7.23 -1.90
N PHE A 67 -14.60 7.11 -2.92
CA PHE A 67 -14.02 8.24 -3.65
C PHE A 67 -14.11 8.00 -5.16
N SER A 68 -14.83 8.86 -5.89
CA SER A 68 -15.12 8.65 -7.32
C SER A 68 -14.01 9.21 -8.23
N THR A 69 -12.80 8.66 -8.13
CA THR A 69 -11.59 9.21 -8.76
C THR A 69 -11.76 9.60 -10.22
N ASP A 70 -12.42 8.77 -11.04
CA ASP A 70 -12.66 9.09 -12.45
C ASP A 70 -13.48 10.37 -12.63
N ALA A 71 -14.51 10.56 -11.81
CA ALA A 71 -15.31 11.78 -11.84
C ALA A 71 -14.48 13.01 -11.43
N ALA A 72 -13.62 12.87 -10.42
CA ALA A 72 -12.68 13.94 -10.05
C ALA A 72 -11.73 14.28 -11.20
N ILE A 73 -11.05 13.29 -11.77
CA ILE A 73 -10.07 13.46 -12.85
C ILE A 73 -10.71 14.07 -14.10
N ASN A 74 -11.91 13.62 -14.45
CA ASN A 74 -12.64 14.15 -15.59
C ASN A 74 -13.09 15.60 -15.37
N TYR A 75 -13.35 16.00 -14.12
CA TYR A 75 -13.80 17.34 -13.76
C TYR A 75 -12.72 18.44 -13.88
N ILE A 76 -11.44 18.06 -13.83
CA ILE A 76 -10.31 19.00 -13.97
C ILE A 76 -10.38 19.68 -15.35
N SER A 77 -10.41 21.01 -15.38
CA SER A 77 -10.40 21.77 -16.64
C SER A 77 -9.00 21.77 -17.26
N THR A 78 -8.93 21.83 -18.59
CA THR A 78 -7.69 22.12 -19.32
C THR A 78 -7.57 23.61 -19.70
N LEU A 79 -8.59 24.41 -19.41
CA LEU A 79 -8.62 25.86 -19.63
C LEU A 79 -8.24 26.59 -18.35
N ASP A 80 -7.29 27.52 -18.43
CA ASP A 80 -6.75 28.25 -17.28
C ASP A 80 -7.78 29.21 -16.64
N ASP A 81 -8.78 29.65 -17.40
CA ASP A 81 -9.71 30.71 -17.00
C ASP A 81 -11.00 30.23 -16.28
N ASP A 82 -11.21 28.93 -16.05
CA ASP A 82 -12.40 28.44 -15.33
C ASP A 82 -12.09 28.11 -13.85
N PRO A 83 -12.27 29.02 -12.89
CA PRO A 83 -11.96 28.73 -11.48
C PRO A 83 -12.94 27.74 -10.84
N ARG A 84 -14.05 27.37 -11.50
CA ARG A 84 -15.10 26.54 -10.88
C ARG A 84 -14.64 25.12 -10.62
N TRP A 85 -13.75 24.57 -11.46
CA TRP A 85 -13.30 23.19 -11.30
C TRP A 85 -12.45 22.97 -10.04
N ARG A 86 -11.81 24.02 -9.54
CA ARG A 86 -10.91 23.99 -8.37
C ARG A 86 -11.67 23.86 -7.05
N LYS A 87 -12.84 24.49 -6.95
CA LYS A 87 -13.61 24.62 -5.70
C LYS A 87 -13.89 23.29 -4.99
N PRO A 88 -14.26 22.19 -5.67
CA PRO A 88 -14.48 20.92 -4.99
C PRO A 88 -13.20 20.33 -4.38
N PHE A 89 -12.05 20.50 -5.02
CA PHE A 89 -10.76 20.04 -4.51
C PHE A 89 -10.28 20.88 -3.31
N GLU A 90 -10.49 22.19 -3.37
CA GLU A 90 -10.24 23.11 -2.25
C GLU A 90 -11.16 22.78 -1.06
N SER A 91 -12.44 22.50 -1.33
CA SER A 91 -13.43 22.13 -0.30
C SER A 91 -13.13 20.77 0.34
N LEU A 92 -12.62 19.83 -0.46
CA LEU A 92 -12.10 18.56 0.02
C LEU A 92 -10.88 18.77 0.94
N GLY A 93 -10.14 19.86 0.76
CA GLY A 93 -8.96 20.22 1.54
C GLY A 93 -7.64 19.79 0.90
N LEU A 94 -7.59 19.70 -0.43
CA LEU A 94 -6.32 19.52 -1.15
C LEU A 94 -5.52 20.84 -1.16
N PRO A 95 -4.17 20.78 -1.04
CA PRO A 95 -3.31 21.96 -1.18
C PRO A 95 -3.43 22.59 -2.56
N LYS A 96 -3.28 23.92 -2.63
CA LYS A 96 -3.37 24.66 -3.89
C LYS A 96 -2.34 24.18 -4.90
N GLU A 97 -1.12 23.95 -4.45
CA GLU A 97 0.02 23.49 -5.26
C GLU A 97 -0.28 22.12 -5.89
N ARG A 98 -1.00 21.26 -5.18
CA ARG A 98 -1.42 19.97 -5.70
C ARG A 98 -2.49 20.11 -6.78
N ILE A 99 -3.46 20.99 -6.56
CA ILE A 99 -4.52 21.29 -7.53
C ILE A 99 -3.91 21.86 -8.82
N ASP A 100 -2.97 22.81 -8.70
CA ASP A 100 -2.23 23.38 -9.83
C ASP A 100 -1.48 22.28 -10.60
N LYS A 101 -0.72 21.44 -9.88
CA LYS A 101 0.01 20.31 -10.48
C LYS A 101 -0.90 19.34 -11.23
N MET A 102 -2.10 19.05 -10.72
CA MET A 102 -3.05 18.16 -11.41
C MET A 102 -3.52 18.72 -12.76
N GLN A 103 -3.63 20.05 -12.87
CA GLN A 103 -3.97 20.71 -14.14
C GLN A 103 -2.80 20.65 -15.12
N GLU A 104 -1.59 20.99 -14.66
CA GLU A 104 -0.35 20.88 -15.44
C GLU A 104 -0.14 19.45 -15.96
N GLU A 105 -0.28 18.45 -15.07
CA GLU A 105 -0.23 17.03 -15.41
C GLU A 105 -1.17 16.71 -16.58
N LYS A 106 -2.41 17.21 -16.54
CA LYS A 106 -3.44 17.01 -17.57
C LYS A 106 -3.16 17.72 -18.90
N GLN A 107 -2.50 18.87 -18.87
CA GLN A 107 -2.19 19.65 -20.09
C GLN A 107 -0.94 19.11 -20.80
N GLU A 108 0.07 18.69 -20.05
CA GLU A 108 1.43 18.47 -20.59
C GLU A 108 1.81 17.01 -20.81
N ASN A 109 1.14 16.06 -20.15
CA ASN A 109 1.57 14.65 -20.13
C ASN A 109 0.59 13.75 -20.88
N LYS A 110 1.11 12.78 -21.64
CA LYS A 110 0.27 11.76 -22.32
C LYS A 110 -0.39 10.81 -21.31
N ASP A 111 0.33 10.50 -20.22
CA ASP A 111 -0.12 9.60 -19.16
C ASP A 111 -0.71 10.33 -17.94
N TRP A 112 -1.23 11.55 -18.16
CA TRP A 112 -1.75 12.43 -17.14
C TRP A 112 -2.75 11.79 -16.16
N ARG A 113 -3.62 10.90 -16.65
CA ARG A 113 -4.56 10.18 -15.79
C ARG A 113 -3.85 9.41 -14.69
N GLN A 114 -2.77 8.73 -15.03
CA GLN A 114 -2.00 7.90 -14.11
C GLN A 114 -1.26 8.77 -13.08
N LEU A 115 -0.64 9.87 -13.52
CA LEU A 115 0.04 10.83 -12.64
C LEU A 115 -0.93 11.44 -11.62
N ILE A 116 -2.12 11.84 -12.07
CA ILE A 116 -3.13 12.40 -11.18
C ILE A 116 -3.64 11.35 -10.19
N GLN A 117 -3.95 10.12 -10.65
CA GLN A 117 -4.35 9.01 -9.76
C GLN A 117 -3.29 8.73 -8.70
N PHE A 118 -2.02 8.64 -9.12
CA PHE A 118 -0.89 8.40 -8.23
C PHE A 118 -0.78 9.45 -7.13
N GLY A 119 -0.80 10.73 -7.50
CA GLY A 119 -0.73 11.79 -6.51
C GLY A 119 -1.97 11.82 -5.61
N LEU A 120 -3.17 11.54 -6.14
CA LEU A 120 -4.40 11.45 -5.33
C LEU A 120 -4.34 10.32 -4.29
N HIS A 121 -3.73 9.17 -4.59
CA HIS A 121 -3.49 8.12 -3.59
C HIS A 121 -2.64 8.62 -2.42
N GLN A 122 -1.57 9.36 -2.73
CA GLN A 122 -0.70 9.96 -1.72
C GLN A 122 -1.43 11.04 -0.93
N ASP A 123 -2.16 11.92 -1.61
CA ASP A 123 -2.92 13.01 -1.00
C ASP A 123 -3.99 12.49 -0.05
N ILE A 124 -4.75 11.44 -0.42
CA ILE A 124 -5.77 10.87 0.45
C ILE A 124 -5.14 10.39 1.77
N CYS A 125 -3.99 9.69 1.72
CA CYS A 125 -3.32 9.24 2.92
C CYS A 125 -2.77 10.43 3.75
N LEU A 126 -2.06 11.35 3.10
CA LEU A 126 -1.41 12.49 3.77
C LEU A 126 -2.43 13.47 4.36
N GLN A 127 -3.41 13.90 3.56
CA GLN A 127 -4.40 14.88 3.97
C GLN A 127 -5.38 14.31 4.99
N SER A 128 -5.75 13.02 4.92
CA SER A 128 -6.61 12.41 5.94
C SER A 128 -5.94 12.27 7.31
N GLY A 129 -4.61 12.32 7.38
CA GLY A 129 -3.84 12.07 8.60
C GLY A 129 -3.85 10.61 9.05
N ALA A 130 -4.31 9.68 8.19
CA ALA A 130 -4.22 8.26 8.45
C ALA A 130 -2.75 7.80 8.36
N LYS A 131 -2.35 6.86 9.23
CA LYS A 131 -1.02 6.24 9.14
C LYS A 131 -0.97 5.13 8.10
N PHE A 132 -2.11 4.48 7.85
CA PHE A 132 -2.21 3.38 6.92
C PHE A 132 -3.39 3.52 5.96
N TYR A 133 -3.17 3.02 4.75
CA TYR A 133 -4.03 3.24 3.60
C TYR A 133 -4.13 1.98 2.73
N THR A 134 -5.35 1.56 2.38
CA THR A 134 -5.59 0.48 1.42
C THR A 134 -6.65 0.91 0.38
N PRO A 135 -6.27 1.09 -0.90
CA PRO A 135 -7.25 1.30 -1.95
C PRO A 135 -7.82 -0.04 -2.44
N PHE A 136 -9.13 -0.06 -2.68
CA PHE A 136 -9.81 -1.10 -3.43
C PHE A 136 -10.42 -0.43 -4.67
N PHE A 137 -10.01 -0.84 -5.86
CA PHE A 137 -10.63 -0.37 -7.10
C PHE A 137 -11.90 -1.18 -7.37
N ILE A 138 -13.04 -0.50 -7.48
CA ILE A 138 -14.31 -1.12 -7.80
C ILE A 138 -14.76 -0.60 -9.16
N ALA A 139 -14.75 -1.49 -10.15
CA ALA A 139 -15.32 -1.23 -11.47
C ALA A 139 -16.67 -1.91 -11.60
N SER A 140 -17.66 -1.19 -12.14
CA SER A 140 -18.96 -1.77 -12.49
C SER A 140 -19.01 -2.10 -13.98
N GLU A 141 -19.16 -3.37 -14.31
CA GLU A 141 -19.33 -3.84 -15.70
C GLU A 141 -20.54 -3.21 -16.42
N LYS A 142 -21.57 -2.81 -15.65
CA LYS A 142 -22.85 -2.32 -16.19
C LYS A 142 -22.97 -0.81 -16.28
N SER A 143 -22.19 -0.04 -15.50
CA SER A 143 -22.43 1.40 -15.35
C SER A 143 -21.30 2.30 -15.86
N ASN A 144 -20.20 1.74 -16.38
CA ASN A 144 -18.99 2.49 -16.78
C ASN A 144 -18.50 3.46 -15.69
N ARG A 145 -18.82 3.17 -14.43
CA ARG A 145 -18.42 3.96 -13.27
C ARG A 145 -17.46 3.13 -12.45
N SER A 146 -16.26 3.65 -12.28
CA SER A 146 -15.30 3.15 -11.31
C SER A 146 -15.22 4.10 -10.11
N TYR A 147 -14.93 3.54 -8.95
CA TYR A 147 -14.61 4.32 -7.76
C TYR A 147 -13.62 3.57 -6.89
N TRP A 148 -12.95 4.31 -6.01
CA TRP A 148 -12.12 3.73 -4.97
C TRP A 148 -12.93 3.57 -3.70
N LEU A 149 -12.90 2.37 -3.15
CA LEU A 149 -13.22 2.15 -1.76
C LEU A 149 -11.89 2.18 -0.99
N VAL A 150 -11.67 3.20 -0.18
CA VAL A 150 -10.43 3.41 0.54
C VAL A 150 -10.60 3.05 2.00
N HIS A 151 -9.75 2.17 2.52
CA HIS A 151 -9.61 1.95 3.95
C HIS A 151 -8.50 2.82 4.52
N LEU A 152 -8.80 3.53 5.60
CA LEU A 152 -7.88 4.38 6.35
C LEU A 152 -7.82 3.91 7.81
N SER A 153 -6.62 3.81 8.36
CA SER A 153 -6.41 3.37 9.74
C SER A 153 -5.15 3.97 10.37
N ASN A 154 -5.09 3.95 11.70
CA ASN A 154 -3.89 4.24 12.48
C ASN A 154 -3.14 2.98 12.93
N HIS A 155 -3.56 1.79 12.50
CA HIS A 155 -3.02 0.51 12.94
C HIS A 155 -2.54 -0.35 11.77
N GLU A 156 -1.28 -0.78 11.82
CA GLU A 156 -0.67 -1.62 10.77
C GLU A 156 -1.41 -2.95 10.60
N LYS A 157 -1.96 -3.53 11.69
CA LYS A 157 -2.67 -4.81 11.59
C LYS A 157 -3.99 -4.67 10.83
N ALA A 158 -4.66 -3.52 10.90
CA ALA A 158 -5.86 -3.28 10.11
C ALA A 158 -5.52 -3.24 8.61
N ARG A 159 -4.43 -2.53 8.26
CA ARG A 159 -3.88 -2.49 6.89
C ARG A 159 -3.48 -3.87 6.38
N ASP A 160 -2.84 -4.68 7.22
CA ASP A 160 -2.44 -6.05 6.90
C ASP A 160 -3.66 -6.94 6.60
N VAL A 161 -4.68 -6.90 7.46
CA VAL A 161 -5.94 -7.65 7.28
C VAL A 161 -6.67 -7.23 5.99
N MET A 162 -6.67 -5.93 5.66
CA MET A 162 -7.28 -5.47 4.40
C MET A 162 -6.50 -5.92 3.17
N THR A 163 -5.20 -6.17 3.28
CA THR A 163 -4.41 -6.80 2.20
C THR A 163 -4.57 -8.31 2.15
N GLU A 164 -4.66 -8.99 3.30
CA GLU A 164 -5.07 -10.40 3.33
C GLU A 164 -6.42 -10.58 2.61
N LEU A 165 -7.36 -9.64 2.81
CA LEU A 165 -8.65 -9.65 2.12
C LEU A 165 -8.52 -9.47 0.60
N HIS A 166 -7.63 -8.59 0.12
CA HIS A 166 -7.35 -8.46 -1.32
C HIS A 166 -6.86 -9.79 -1.92
N TRP A 167 -5.91 -10.46 -1.27
CA TRP A 167 -5.42 -11.77 -1.71
C TRP A 167 -6.50 -12.86 -1.62
N GLY A 168 -7.34 -12.83 -0.58
CA GLY A 168 -8.38 -13.83 -0.37
C GLY A 168 -9.56 -13.71 -1.34
N LEU A 169 -9.93 -12.48 -1.72
CA LEU A 169 -11.02 -12.22 -2.65
C LEU A 169 -10.59 -12.26 -4.11
N LYS A 170 -9.29 -12.26 -4.42
CA LYS A 170 -8.76 -12.28 -5.80
C LYS A 170 -9.36 -11.14 -6.65
N ASN A 171 -9.41 -11.32 -7.97
CA ASN A 171 -9.78 -10.38 -9.05
C ASN A 171 -11.17 -9.68 -8.97
N TYR A 172 -11.77 -9.55 -7.78
CA TYR A 172 -12.88 -8.62 -7.52
C TYR A 172 -12.38 -7.19 -7.32
N PHE A 173 -11.11 -7.02 -6.97
CA PHE A 173 -10.48 -5.71 -6.78
C PHE A 173 -9.13 -5.69 -7.50
N SER A 174 -8.95 -4.69 -8.36
CA SER A 174 -7.67 -4.39 -8.97
C SER A 174 -6.91 -3.39 -8.07
N HIS A 175 -5.58 -3.40 -8.11
CA HIS A 175 -4.79 -2.34 -7.49
C HIS A 175 -3.74 -1.80 -8.46
N TYR A 176 -3.30 -0.57 -8.20
CA TYR A 176 -2.28 0.11 -8.96
C TYR A 176 -0.92 -0.04 -8.29
N GLY A 177 0.09 -0.43 -9.07
CA GLY A 177 1.50 -0.37 -8.70
C GLY A 177 2.28 -1.66 -8.93
N GLY A 178 3.60 -1.58 -8.72
CA GLY A 178 4.52 -2.67 -8.97
C GLY A 178 4.53 -3.75 -7.88
N PRO A 179 5.07 -4.96 -8.19
CA PRO A 179 5.32 -5.96 -7.16
C PRO A 179 6.43 -5.49 -6.19
N GLY A 180 6.34 -5.93 -4.92
CA GLY A 180 7.39 -5.72 -3.93
C GLY A 180 7.08 -4.68 -2.84
N LEU A 181 8.11 -4.09 -2.25
CA LEU A 181 8.02 -3.17 -1.11
C LEU A 181 7.66 -1.73 -1.50
N TRP A 182 7.78 -1.39 -2.79
CA TRP A 182 7.64 -0.03 -3.33
C TRP A 182 6.69 0.03 -4.54
N MET A 183 5.46 -0.41 -4.34
CA MET A 183 4.32 -0.40 -5.27
C MET A 183 4.09 0.97 -5.93
N PHE A 184 4.29 2.04 -5.17
CA PHE A 184 4.15 3.43 -5.61
C PHE A 184 5.49 4.10 -5.98
N GLY A 185 6.56 3.33 -6.20
CA GLY A 185 7.81 3.90 -6.69
C GLY A 185 7.65 4.29 -8.16
N TYR A 186 7.67 5.58 -8.48
CA TYR A 186 7.93 6.03 -9.85
C TYR A 186 9.38 5.68 -10.19
N ASP A 187 9.58 4.80 -11.17
CA ASP A 187 10.89 4.48 -11.72
C ASP A 187 10.98 5.10 -13.12
N PRO A 188 11.68 6.25 -13.28
CA PRO A 188 11.85 6.90 -14.58
C PRO A 188 12.54 5.98 -15.61
N MET A 189 13.31 4.99 -15.18
CA MET A 189 13.98 4.04 -16.08
C MET A 189 13.04 2.96 -16.61
N LYS A 190 11.82 2.87 -16.07
CA LYS A 190 10.72 2.01 -16.54
C LYS A 190 9.59 2.81 -17.19
N ASP A 191 9.78 4.11 -17.32
CA ASP A 191 8.89 5.00 -18.07
C ASP A 191 8.89 4.58 -19.54
N THR A 192 7.71 4.24 -20.04
CA THR A 192 7.47 3.80 -21.42
C THR A 192 7.77 4.91 -22.43
N GLY A 193 7.79 6.18 -21.99
CA GLY A 193 8.25 7.32 -22.77
C GLY A 193 9.76 7.34 -23.04
N ILE A 194 10.56 6.66 -22.21
CA ILE A 194 12.03 6.61 -22.32
C ILE A 194 12.53 5.28 -22.92
N THR A 195 11.84 4.17 -22.66
CA THR A 195 12.31 2.82 -23.01
C THR A 195 11.67 2.20 -24.26
N GLY A 196 10.56 2.77 -24.76
CA GLY A 196 9.85 2.26 -25.94
C GLY A 196 9.23 0.86 -25.77
N GLN A 197 9.21 0.31 -24.54
CA GLN A 197 8.58 -0.96 -24.23
C GLN A 197 7.17 -0.73 -23.68
N HIS A 198 6.15 -1.20 -24.40
CA HIS A 198 4.73 -1.00 -24.07
C HIS A 198 4.20 -1.90 -22.92
N GLU A 199 5.06 -2.45 -22.06
CA GLU A 199 4.71 -3.65 -21.26
C GLU A 199 4.86 -3.51 -19.73
N LEU A 200 4.69 -2.30 -19.16
CA LEU A 200 4.56 -2.17 -17.71
C LEU A 200 3.23 -1.56 -17.25
N PHE A 201 2.46 -0.96 -18.16
CA PHE A 201 1.22 -0.27 -17.83
C PHE A 201 0.10 -0.49 -18.88
N GLY A 202 0.32 -1.39 -19.86
CA GLY A 202 -0.64 -1.70 -20.93
C GLY A 202 -1.75 -2.68 -20.57
N GLU A 203 -1.58 -3.42 -19.47
CA GLU A 203 -2.61 -4.29 -18.87
C GLU A 203 -2.74 -3.87 -17.39
N THR A 204 -3.47 -2.77 -17.15
CA THR A 204 -3.65 -2.12 -15.84
C THR A 204 -4.58 -2.88 -14.90
N GLU A 205 -4.29 -4.15 -14.66
CA GLU A 205 -4.93 -4.95 -13.63
C GLU A 205 -3.87 -5.80 -12.95
N TYR A 206 -3.38 -5.34 -11.79
CA TYR A 206 -2.73 -6.28 -10.89
C TYR A 206 -3.80 -7.20 -10.30
N SER A 207 -3.98 -8.33 -10.97
CA SER A 207 -4.76 -9.45 -10.49
C SER A 207 -4.05 -10.07 -9.29
N PHE A 208 -4.72 -10.21 -8.15
CA PHE A 208 -4.20 -10.93 -6.98
C PHE A 208 -4.28 -12.44 -7.20
N ASP A 209 -3.51 -12.92 -8.17
CA ASP A 209 -3.39 -14.33 -8.56
C ASP A 209 -2.02 -14.93 -8.18
N GLU A 210 -1.82 -16.22 -8.46
CA GLU A 210 -0.57 -16.90 -8.14
C GLU A 210 0.63 -16.32 -8.90
N ALA A 211 0.44 -15.86 -10.15
CA ALA A 211 1.53 -15.25 -10.92
C ALA A 211 1.96 -13.92 -10.30
N ALA A 212 1.01 -13.12 -9.83
CA ALA A 212 1.25 -11.92 -9.03
C ALA A 212 1.95 -12.24 -7.71
N LYS A 213 1.54 -13.30 -7.03
CA LYS A 213 2.19 -13.76 -5.79
C LYS A 213 3.66 -14.08 -6.02
N GLU A 214 3.98 -14.85 -7.06
CA GLU A 214 5.35 -15.16 -7.47
C GLU A 214 6.14 -13.89 -7.78
N ARG A 215 5.58 -12.94 -8.56
CA ARG A 215 6.23 -11.65 -8.87
C ARG A 215 6.50 -10.84 -7.59
N THR A 216 5.55 -10.79 -6.66
CA THR A 216 5.71 -10.09 -5.38
C THR A 216 6.81 -10.73 -4.54
N GLN A 217 6.82 -12.05 -4.41
CA GLN A 217 7.85 -12.79 -3.68
C GLN A 217 9.25 -12.53 -4.26
N HIS A 218 9.40 -12.63 -5.58
CA HIS A 218 10.66 -12.33 -6.26
C HIS A 218 11.12 -10.89 -6.00
N ALA A 219 10.22 -9.91 -6.12
CA ALA A 219 10.55 -8.51 -5.87
C ALA A 219 10.99 -8.28 -4.41
N ILE A 220 10.31 -8.89 -3.43
CA ILE A 220 10.67 -8.74 -2.01
C ILE A 220 12.04 -9.36 -1.72
N ILE A 221 12.38 -10.50 -2.33
CA ILE A 221 13.69 -11.14 -2.15
C ILE A 221 14.83 -10.21 -2.54
N GLU A 222 14.67 -9.46 -3.63
CA GLU A 222 15.69 -8.51 -4.09
C GLU A 222 15.70 -7.21 -3.29
N GLN A 223 14.55 -6.76 -2.81
CA GLN A 223 14.38 -5.44 -2.18
C GLN A 223 14.57 -5.46 -0.67
N LEU A 224 14.19 -6.55 0.01
CA LEU A 224 14.23 -6.65 1.47
C LEU A 224 15.65 -6.55 2.05
N PRO A 225 16.68 -7.23 1.49
CA PRO A 225 18.06 -7.06 1.95
C PRO A 225 18.55 -5.62 1.78
N LYS A 226 18.22 -4.98 0.65
CA LYS A 226 18.60 -3.58 0.36
C LYS A 226 18.00 -2.62 1.40
N LEU A 227 16.71 -2.79 1.71
CA LEU A 227 16.05 -1.99 2.74
C LEU A 227 16.69 -2.20 4.12
N ILE A 228 17.00 -3.45 4.50
CA ILE A 228 17.62 -3.73 5.81
C ILE A 228 19.04 -3.15 5.88
N TYR A 229 19.77 -3.10 4.77
CA TYR A 229 21.12 -2.52 4.70
C TYR A 229 21.14 -1.01 5.06
N GLU A 230 20.03 -0.30 4.90
CA GLU A 230 19.89 1.10 5.32
C GLU A 230 19.92 1.27 6.87
N PHE A 231 19.86 0.16 7.63
CA PHE A 231 19.86 0.14 9.09
C PHE A 231 21.07 -0.66 9.63
N PRO A 232 22.23 -0.02 9.86
CA PRO A 232 23.45 -0.71 10.30
C PRO A 232 23.30 -1.53 11.59
N ASP A 233 22.50 -1.03 12.55
CA ASP A 233 22.21 -1.72 13.81
C ASP A 233 21.08 -2.76 13.71
N GLY A 234 20.48 -2.88 12.52
CA GLY A 234 19.26 -3.63 12.26
C GLY A 234 17.99 -2.83 12.54
N ILE A 235 16.86 -3.43 12.16
CA ILE A 235 15.53 -2.86 12.29
C ILE A 235 14.57 -3.88 12.88
N ARG A 236 13.73 -3.44 13.83
CA ARG A 236 12.66 -4.30 14.35
C ARG A 236 11.68 -4.63 13.22
N TYR A 237 11.29 -5.90 13.09
CA TYR A 237 10.40 -6.35 12.02
C TYR A 237 9.11 -5.51 11.94
N LEU A 238 8.47 -5.20 13.08
CA LEU A 238 7.27 -4.37 13.09
C LEU A 238 7.51 -2.97 12.51
N GLU A 239 8.66 -2.38 12.78
CA GLU A 239 9.04 -1.07 12.25
C GLU A 239 9.33 -1.14 10.76
N LEU A 240 10.01 -2.19 10.31
CA LEU A 240 10.21 -2.47 8.88
C LEU A 240 8.87 -2.58 8.16
N TYR A 241 7.94 -3.39 8.68
CA TYR A 241 6.63 -3.56 8.07
C TYR A 241 5.86 -2.23 8.01
N ARG A 242 5.88 -1.44 9.08
CA ARG A 242 5.20 -0.12 9.10
C ARG A 242 5.69 0.83 8.01
N ARG A 243 6.98 0.78 7.67
CA ARG A 243 7.57 1.62 6.62
C ARG A 243 7.07 1.27 5.23
N VAL A 244 6.86 -0.01 4.97
CA VAL A 244 6.47 -0.52 3.64
C VAL A 244 4.98 -0.80 3.52
N ALA A 245 4.23 -0.83 4.61
CA ALA A 245 2.84 -1.29 4.64
C ALA A 245 1.94 -0.55 3.65
N ASN A 246 2.12 0.76 3.47
CA ASN A 246 1.32 1.53 2.51
C ASN A 246 1.81 1.38 1.06
N THR A 247 3.05 0.97 0.88
CA THR A 247 3.72 0.91 -0.42
C THR A 247 3.94 -0.52 -0.88
N THR A 248 3.30 -1.52 -0.28
CA THR A 248 3.45 -2.92 -0.70
C THR A 248 2.09 -3.58 -0.91
N PRO A 249 1.94 -4.45 -1.94
CA PRO A 249 0.79 -5.34 -2.05
C PRO A 249 0.95 -6.59 -1.18
N ALA A 250 2.10 -6.77 -0.52
CA ALA A 250 2.38 -7.93 0.31
C ALA A 250 1.74 -7.83 1.69
N THR A 251 1.30 -8.97 2.23
CA THR A 251 0.96 -9.08 3.65
C THR A 251 2.25 -9.12 4.49
N SER A 252 2.11 -8.87 5.79
CA SER A 252 3.17 -9.11 6.76
C SER A 252 3.68 -10.55 6.66
N GLU A 253 2.79 -11.52 6.47
CA GLU A 253 3.17 -12.94 6.37
C GLU A 253 4.03 -13.22 5.13
N HIS A 254 3.66 -12.70 3.95
CA HIS A 254 4.50 -12.82 2.75
C HIS A 254 5.93 -12.31 2.99
N ILE A 255 6.07 -11.15 3.65
CA ILE A 255 7.39 -10.58 3.96
C ILE A 255 8.15 -11.47 4.96
N LYS A 256 7.48 -12.05 5.97
CA LYS A 256 8.13 -12.96 6.93
C LYS A 256 8.58 -14.26 6.28
N GLU A 257 7.76 -14.84 5.40
CA GLU A 257 8.11 -16.05 4.64
C GLU A 257 9.39 -15.81 3.84
N ILE A 258 9.46 -14.69 3.12
CA ILE A 258 10.67 -14.32 2.38
C ILE A 258 11.86 -14.04 3.30
N ALA A 259 11.64 -13.33 4.39
CA ALA A 259 12.70 -13.07 5.36
C ALA A 259 13.24 -14.40 5.95
N ALA A 260 12.38 -15.37 6.23
CA ALA A 260 12.78 -16.70 6.69
C ALA A 260 13.68 -17.42 5.68
N LEU A 261 13.35 -17.36 4.38
CA LEU A 261 14.20 -17.90 3.31
C LEU A 261 15.58 -17.23 3.29
N LEU A 262 15.62 -15.91 3.47
CA LEU A 262 16.88 -15.15 3.52
C LEU A 262 17.70 -15.47 4.79
N LEU A 263 17.06 -15.81 5.91
CA LEU A 263 17.75 -16.32 7.10
C LEU A 263 18.39 -17.69 6.83
N GLU A 264 17.67 -18.61 6.18
CA GLU A 264 18.18 -19.93 5.81
C GLU A 264 19.36 -19.83 4.83
N ALA A 265 19.27 -18.92 3.87
CA ALA A 265 20.33 -18.60 2.91
C ALA A 265 21.51 -17.84 3.53
N LYS A 266 21.39 -17.41 4.80
CA LYS A 266 22.38 -16.55 5.51
C LYS A 266 22.63 -15.20 4.84
N GLU A 267 21.63 -14.69 4.11
CA GLU A 267 21.63 -13.33 3.56
C GLU A 267 21.13 -12.31 4.59
N LEU A 268 20.39 -12.77 5.60
CA LEU A 268 19.94 -11.99 6.74
C LEU A 268 20.22 -12.72 8.06
N GLU A 269 20.29 -11.95 9.15
CA GLU A 269 20.23 -12.46 10.51
C GLU A 269 19.01 -11.87 11.23
N ALA A 270 18.42 -12.65 12.14
CA ALA A 270 17.32 -12.21 12.99
C ALA A 270 17.58 -12.57 14.44
N ARG A 271 17.37 -11.60 15.34
CA ARG A 271 17.51 -11.78 16.79
C ARG A 271 16.25 -11.39 17.51
N GLY A 272 15.82 -12.21 18.46
CA GLY A 272 14.71 -11.88 19.34
C GLY A 272 15.08 -10.90 20.45
N PRO A 273 14.09 -10.47 21.26
CA PRO A 273 14.28 -9.48 22.32
C PRO A 273 15.31 -9.88 23.38
N ASN A 274 15.53 -11.17 23.60
CA ASN A 274 16.52 -11.71 24.54
C ASN A 274 17.82 -12.09 23.83
N ASN A 275 18.08 -11.51 22.65
CA ASN A 275 19.24 -11.76 21.81
C ASN A 275 19.34 -13.21 21.28
N GLU A 276 18.23 -13.96 21.30
CA GLU A 276 18.16 -15.31 20.78
C GLU A 276 18.14 -15.32 19.23
N HIS A 277 18.90 -16.23 18.62
CA HIS A 277 18.96 -16.32 17.15
C HIS A 277 17.71 -16.98 16.58
N ARG A 278 17.09 -16.38 15.56
CA ARG A 278 16.00 -16.99 14.79
C ARG A 278 16.54 -17.75 13.59
N ARG A 279 16.03 -18.95 13.34
CA ARG A 279 16.41 -19.75 12.16
C ARG A 279 15.44 -19.60 10.98
N SER A 280 14.15 -19.40 11.27
CA SER A 280 13.10 -19.34 10.25
C SER A 280 11.90 -18.50 10.70
N ARG A 281 11.40 -18.71 11.93
CA ARG A 281 10.26 -17.94 12.45
C ARG A 281 10.66 -16.54 12.91
N ILE A 282 9.98 -15.52 12.38
CA ILE A 282 10.21 -14.11 12.69
C ILE A 282 8.97 -13.54 13.42
N GLU A 283 9.21 -12.93 14.57
CA GLU A 283 8.21 -12.27 15.39
C GLU A 283 8.30 -10.74 15.26
N LYS A 284 7.22 -10.06 15.63
CA LYS A 284 7.09 -8.59 15.47
C LYS A 284 8.20 -7.77 16.13
N ASN A 285 8.77 -8.27 17.22
CA ASN A 285 9.79 -7.58 18.01
C ASN A 285 11.21 -8.05 17.67
N ASP A 286 11.37 -8.99 16.75
CA ASP A 286 12.69 -9.45 16.33
C ASP A 286 13.40 -8.34 15.52
N ILE A 287 14.71 -8.24 15.69
CA ILE A 287 15.57 -7.33 14.94
C ILE A 287 16.14 -8.08 13.74
N LEU A 288 15.81 -7.61 12.54
CA LEU A 288 16.42 -8.05 11.29
C LEU A 288 17.64 -7.20 10.98
N ARG A 289 18.72 -7.83 10.54
CA ARG A 289 19.97 -7.13 10.19
C ARG A 289 20.78 -7.91 9.17
N TYR A 290 21.76 -7.25 8.58
CA TYR A 290 22.74 -7.91 7.74
C TYR A 290 23.70 -8.79 8.58
N PRO A 291 24.14 -9.95 8.08
CA PRO A 291 25.11 -10.79 8.77
C PRO A 291 26.45 -10.07 8.95
N ARG A 292 27.11 -10.26 10.09
CA ARG A 292 28.44 -9.64 10.34
C ARG A 292 29.58 -10.33 9.56
N GLN A 293 29.33 -11.52 9.03
CA GLN A 293 30.27 -12.28 8.21
C GLN A 293 29.63 -12.51 6.84
N THR A 294 30.14 -11.84 5.81
CA THR A 294 29.77 -12.12 4.43
C THR A 294 30.32 -13.50 4.05
N THR A 295 29.44 -14.44 3.71
CA THR A 295 29.90 -15.67 3.06
C THR A 295 30.41 -15.33 1.67
N LEU A 296 31.62 -15.76 1.34
CA LEU A 296 32.33 -15.61 0.04
C LEU A 296 31.58 -16.18 -1.19
N PHE A 297 30.33 -16.61 -1.05
CA PHE A 297 29.48 -17.16 -2.09
C PHE A 297 28.34 -16.20 -2.49
N GLY A 298 28.64 -14.91 -2.57
CA GLY A 298 27.74 -13.93 -3.18
C GLY A 298 27.69 -14.13 -4.69
N ASN A 299 26.85 -15.06 -5.16
CA ASN A 299 26.25 -15.09 -6.52
C ASN A 299 25.45 -16.37 -6.86
N PHE A 300 25.13 -17.26 -5.91
CA PHE A 300 24.08 -18.23 -6.19
C PHE A 300 22.73 -17.50 -6.18
N GLY A 301 22.08 -17.41 -7.33
CA GLY A 301 20.84 -16.65 -7.49
C GLY A 301 19.78 -17.15 -6.52
N LEU A 302 19.33 -16.29 -5.61
CA LEU A 302 18.18 -16.53 -4.72
C LEU A 302 16.93 -17.01 -5.50
N SER A 303 16.82 -16.62 -6.77
CA SER A 303 15.82 -17.11 -7.73
C SER A 303 15.85 -18.64 -7.92
N ASP A 304 17.01 -19.29 -7.79
CA ASP A 304 17.15 -20.74 -7.95
C ASP A 304 16.74 -21.50 -6.68
N ILE A 305 16.83 -20.87 -5.51
CA ILE A 305 16.43 -21.45 -4.22
C ILE A 305 14.90 -21.61 -4.16
N ILE A 306 14.14 -20.59 -4.59
CA ILE A 306 12.67 -20.64 -4.66
C ILE A 306 12.21 -21.70 -5.68
N ARG A 307 12.77 -21.68 -6.90
CA ARG A 307 12.42 -22.63 -7.98
C ARG A 307 12.63 -24.09 -7.59
N SER A 308 13.58 -24.37 -6.69
CA SER A 308 13.84 -25.71 -6.17
C SER A 308 12.77 -26.22 -5.20
N ARG A 309 12.03 -25.34 -4.51
CA ARG A 309 10.94 -25.72 -3.59
C ARG A 309 9.63 -25.98 -4.34
N ASP A 310 9.36 -25.31 -5.46
CA ASP A 310 8.12 -25.47 -6.25
C ASP A 310 8.16 -26.64 -7.28
N GLY A 311 9.09 -27.59 -7.13
CA GLY A 311 9.07 -28.85 -7.87
C GLY A 311 9.52 -28.80 -9.34
N LYS A 312 9.98 -27.64 -9.87
CA LYS A 312 10.62 -27.60 -11.19
C LYS A 312 12.09 -28.04 -11.08
N LYS A 313 12.35 -29.31 -11.38
CA LYS A 313 13.70 -29.87 -11.55
C LYS A 313 14.54 -28.97 -12.46
N ILE A 314 15.59 -28.36 -11.91
CA ILE A 314 16.62 -27.71 -12.71
C ILE A 314 17.41 -28.80 -13.43
N CYS A 315 17.30 -28.82 -14.76
CA CYS A 315 18.13 -29.64 -15.62
C CYS A 315 19.57 -29.10 -15.53
N ARG A 316 20.49 -29.90 -14.97
CA ARG A 316 21.91 -29.57 -14.85
C ARG A 316 22.50 -29.39 -16.25
N ARG A 317 22.77 -28.16 -16.68
CA ARG A 317 23.73 -27.91 -17.76
C ARG A 317 25.09 -27.63 -17.13
N ASN A 318 25.94 -28.67 -17.15
CA ASN A 318 27.36 -28.55 -16.90
C ASN A 318 27.97 -27.64 -17.98
N TYR A 319 28.46 -26.46 -17.59
CA TYR A 319 29.46 -25.76 -18.39
C TYR A 319 30.83 -26.07 -17.81
N SER A 320 31.47 -27.07 -18.41
CA SER A 320 32.87 -27.40 -18.24
C SER A 320 33.64 -26.94 -19.47
N PHE A 321 34.16 -25.71 -19.51
CA PHE A 321 35.19 -25.27 -20.47
C PHE A 321 35.84 -23.98 -19.91
N LEU A 322 37.14 -23.71 -19.99
CA LEU A 322 38.34 -24.51 -20.08
C LEU A 322 39.48 -23.54 -19.68
N LYS A 323 40.46 -24.00 -18.89
CA LYS A 323 41.71 -23.26 -18.67
C LYS A 323 42.43 -23.08 -20.01
N ARG A 324 42.73 -21.84 -20.38
CA ARG A 324 44.07 -21.34 -20.72
C ARG A 324 44.03 -19.85 -20.96
#